data_AF-A0A484BBA2-F1
#
_entry.id   AF-A0A484BBA2-F1
#
_cell.length_a   1.000
_cell.length_b   1.000
_cell.length_c   1.000
_cell.angle_alpha   90.00
_cell.angle_beta   90.00
_cell.angle_gamma   90.00
#
_symmetry.space_group_name_H-M   'P 1'
#
loop_
_entity.id
_entity.type
_entity.pdbx_description
1 polymer ?
#
loop_
_entity_poly.entity_id
_entity_poly.type
_entity_poly.pdbx_seq_one_letter_code
_entity_poly.pdbx_strand_id
1 'polypeptide(L)'
;MDKDSDSTVTSLDENTENFCTNPTRDILAAGITNLFKPTIEKLDERVASTIQLQSELRGQLDALAAQLRDIEKAQNQIPEFADKVKELLNVKHKVTIISNVLSNSQERLTDMETPHTEHLSSADYEHVYEPAEDSFLLLDALEADLEFLDTLQPRLCLEIGSGSGVIITALAKRLANTAHCLATDINPKACEATKRTAIRNGARLDSLRCNLTSALRRRCIDLLLFNPPYVVTSDEELQTQQLTEKPATERNLVFSWAGGTDGRRVTDILLEQLDDILSPSGVLYLLLLHENKPGEIIEQLRRQNFEAVKYMERRIPGEHLYILKVKRFAN
;
A
#
# COMPACT_ATOMS: atom_id res chain seq x y z
N MET A 1 10.74 -35.38 79.52
CA MET A 1 10.28 -36.37 78.52
C MET A 1 11.34 -36.38 77.44
N ASP A 2 12.29 -37.29 77.32
CA ASP A 2 12.74 -38.50 78.04
C ASP A 2 14.27 -38.57 77.74
N LYS A 3 15.17 -38.77 78.73
CA LYS A 3 15.78 -40.06 79.12
C LYS A 3 16.30 -40.86 77.90
N ASP A 4 17.55 -41.32 77.79
CA ASP A 4 18.54 -41.78 78.76
C ASP A 4 19.96 -41.77 78.15
N SER A 5 20.94 -41.75 79.06
CA SER A 5 22.26 -42.40 79.09
C SER A 5 23.21 -42.30 77.88
N ASP A 6 24.54 -42.27 78.02
CA ASP A 6 25.39 -42.48 79.17
C ASP A 6 26.71 -41.75 78.91
N SER A 7 27.27 -41.19 79.97
CA SER A 7 28.66 -40.77 80.03
C SER A 7 29.60 -41.94 79.75
N THR A 8 30.78 -41.71 79.16
CA THR A 8 32.07 -42.06 79.79
C THR A 8 33.21 -41.40 79.02
N VAL A 9 34.02 -40.67 79.79
CA VAL A 9 35.33 -40.10 79.47
C VAL A 9 36.29 -41.21 79.09
N THR A 10 37.05 -41.06 78.00
CA THR A 10 38.52 -41.17 78.03
C THR A 10 39.16 -40.84 76.68
N SER A 11 40.10 -39.90 76.75
CA SER A 11 41.27 -39.82 75.88
C SER A 11 41.92 -41.19 75.70
N LEU A 12 42.31 -41.52 74.47
CA LEU A 12 43.56 -42.21 74.18
C LEU A 12 43.90 -42.00 72.70
N ASP A 13 45.09 -41.45 72.51
CA ASP A 13 45.81 -41.33 71.27
C ASP A 13 45.82 -42.63 70.48
N GLU A 14 45.63 -42.55 69.17
CA GLU A 14 46.25 -43.48 68.22
C GLU A 14 46.32 -42.83 66.82
N ASN A 15 47.51 -42.32 66.49
CA ASN A 15 48.15 -42.37 65.18
C ASN A 15 47.45 -41.75 63.95
N THR A 16 47.51 -40.42 63.83
CA THR A 16 47.54 -39.76 62.50
C THR A 16 48.87 -39.03 62.21
N GLU A 17 49.91 -39.28 63.00
CA GLU A 17 51.28 -38.94 62.67
C GLU A 17 51.86 -39.94 61.64
N ASN A 18 51.55 -39.77 60.36
CA ASN A 18 52.39 -40.22 59.23
C ASN A 18 51.89 -39.78 57.83
N PHE A 19 51.35 -38.55 57.70
CA PHE A 19 50.96 -38.01 56.39
C PHE A 19 51.96 -37.03 55.76
N CYS A 20 53.07 -36.72 56.44
CA CYS A 20 54.08 -35.78 55.94
C CYS A 20 55.30 -36.43 55.27
N THR A 21 55.45 -37.75 55.30
CA THR A 21 56.51 -38.48 54.56
C THR A 21 56.02 -39.87 54.17
N ASN A 22 55.12 -39.92 53.18
CA ASN A 22 54.73 -41.17 52.55
C ASN A 22 55.53 -41.33 51.25
N PRO A 23 56.58 -42.18 51.21
CA PRO A 23 57.47 -42.29 50.05
C PRO A 23 56.70 -42.70 48.79
N THR A 24 55.61 -43.45 48.93
CA THR A 24 54.75 -43.84 47.82
C THR A 24 54.00 -42.63 47.22
N ARG A 25 53.57 -41.67 48.05
CA ARG A 25 52.91 -40.43 47.60
C ARG A 25 53.90 -39.50 46.90
N ASP A 26 55.11 -39.37 47.42
CA ASP A 26 56.14 -38.52 46.81
C ASP A 26 56.66 -39.13 45.50
N ILE A 27 56.74 -40.46 45.40
CA ILE A 27 57.03 -41.17 44.15
C ILE A 27 55.87 -41.01 43.15
N LEU A 28 54.61 -41.11 43.60
CA LEU A 28 53.44 -40.87 42.75
C LEU A 28 53.36 -39.42 42.27
N ALA A 29 53.58 -38.46 43.16
CA ALA A 29 53.65 -37.04 42.83
C ALA A 29 54.79 -36.79 41.84
N ALA A 30 56.02 -37.25 42.13
CA ALA A 30 57.15 -37.12 41.20
C ALA A 30 56.88 -37.82 39.86
N GLY A 31 56.21 -38.97 39.85
CA GLY A 31 55.80 -39.68 38.65
C GLY A 31 54.80 -38.88 37.81
N ILE A 32 53.77 -38.30 38.46
CA ILE A 32 52.78 -37.42 37.82
C ILE A 32 53.46 -36.15 37.31
N THR A 33 54.31 -35.50 38.11
CA THR A 33 55.04 -34.29 37.69
C THR A 33 55.95 -34.59 36.51
N ASN A 34 56.68 -35.72 36.51
CA ASN A 34 57.53 -36.12 35.39
C ASN A 34 56.71 -36.50 34.14
N LEU A 35 55.52 -37.06 34.31
CA LEU A 35 54.61 -37.38 33.19
C LEU A 35 54.10 -36.09 32.51
N PHE A 36 53.77 -35.05 33.28
CA PHE A 36 53.24 -33.79 32.76
C PHE A 36 54.31 -32.73 32.44
N LYS A 37 55.52 -32.83 33.00
CA LYS A 37 56.65 -31.92 32.79
C LYS A 37 56.90 -31.59 31.31
N PRO A 38 57.02 -32.54 30.37
CA PRO A 38 57.25 -32.21 28.96
C PRO A 38 56.06 -31.48 28.30
N THR A 39 54.85 -31.61 28.85
CA THR A 39 53.67 -30.88 28.38
C THR A 39 53.63 -29.46 28.93
N ILE A 40 54.01 -29.29 30.21
CA ILE A 40 54.13 -27.97 30.87
C ILE A 40 55.24 -27.16 30.21
N GLU A 41 56.42 -27.74 29.98
CA GLU A 41 57.54 -27.06 29.31
C GLU A 41 57.17 -26.62 27.88
N LYS A 42 56.47 -27.48 27.13
CA LYS A 42 55.92 -27.11 25.80
C LYS A 42 54.87 -26.00 25.87
N LEU A 43 54.07 -25.96 26.94
CA LEU A 43 53.09 -24.91 27.14
C LEU A 43 53.78 -23.59 27.46
N ASP A 44 54.81 -23.60 28.32
CA ASP A 44 55.59 -22.43 28.69
C ASP A 44 56.34 -21.85 27.48
N GLU A 45 56.94 -22.69 26.64
CA GLU A 45 57.57 -22.26 25.38
C GLU A 45 56.55 -21.59 24.44
N ARG A 46 55.34 -22.16 24.33
CA ARG A 46 54.25 -21.59 23.51
C ARG A 46 53.75 -20.25 24.07
N VAL A 47 53.64 -20.14 25.40
CA VAL A 47 53.23 -18.89 26.06
C VAL A 47 54.30 -17.82 25.83
N ALA A 48 55.58 -18.14 25.99
CA ALA A 48 56.68 -17.22 25.74
C ALA A 48 56.71 -16.73 24.27
N SER A 49 56.55 -17.66 23.32
CA SER A 49 56.44 -17.34 21.89
C SER A 49 55.25 -16.43 21.58
N THR A 50 54.09 -16.67 22.21
CA THR A 50 52.89 -15.86 22.03
C THR A 50 53.08 -14.44 22.56
N ILE A 51 53.72 -14.28 23.72
CA ILE A 51 54.02 -12.96 24.30
C ILE A 51 54.95 -12.16 23.37
N GLN A 52 55.95 -12.82 22.78
CA GLN A 52 56.87 -12.18 21.84
C GLN A 52 56.14 -11.71 20.57
N LEU A 53 55.28 -12.55 20.00
CA LEU A 53 54.46 -12.18 18.84
C LEU A 53 53.48 -11.04 19.15
N GLN A 54 52.89 -11.03 20.35
CA GLN A 54 52.02 -9.92 20.78
C GLN A 54 52.78 -8.60 20.91
N SER A 55 54.03 -8.64 21.39
CA SER A 55 54.89 -7.45 21.46
C SER A 55 55.23 -6.91 20.07
N GLU A 56 55.57 -7.78 19.12
CA GLU A 56 55.87 -7.40 17.74
C GLU A 56 54.65 -6.79 17.05
N LEU A 57 53.48 -7.43 17.18
CA LEU A 57 52.23 -6.92 16.61
C LEU A 57 51.86 -5.55 17.18
N ARG A 58 52.07 -5.35 18.49
CA ARG A 58 51.85 -4.06 19.13
C ARG A 58 52.77 -2.98 18.56
N GLY A 59 54.05 -3.30 18.36
CA GLY A 59 55.00 -2.38 17.71
C GLY A 59 54.58 -1.99 16.29
N GLN A 60 54.07 -2.94 15.51
CA GLN A 60 53.56 -2.68 14.15
C GLN A 60 52.30 -1.81 14.15
N LEU A 61 51.38 -2.04 15.10
CA LEU A 61 50.19 -1.20 15.26
C LEU A 61 50.54 0.24 15.64
N ASP A 62 51.50 0.43 16.54
CA ASP A 62 51.98 1.75 16.95
C ASP A 62 52.64 2.50 15.78
N ALA A 63 53.42 1.79 14.95
CA ALA A 63 54.03 2.36 13.74
C ALA A 63 52.98 2.78 12.69
N LEU A 64 51.97 1.92 12.45
CA LEU A 64 50.87 2.24 11.53
C LEU A 64 50.04 3.43 12.03
N ALA A 65 49.79 3.51 13.34
CA ALA A 65 49.10 4.64 13.96
C ALA A 65 49.88 5.96 13.87
N ALA A 66 51.21 5.91 13.83
CA ALA A 66 52.04 7.09 13.56
C ALA A 66 51.89 7.54 12.10
N GLN A 67 51.98 6.60 11.15
CA GLN A 67 51.83 6.90 9.71
C GLN A 67 50.44 7.48 9.38
N LEU A 68 49.36 6.94 9.97
CA LEU A 68 48.01 7.47 9.77
C LEU A 68 47.87 8.91 10.29
N ARG A 69 48.50 9.25 11.42
CA ARG A 69 48.52 10.62 11.95
C ARG A 69 49.29 11.58 11.05
N ASP A 70 50.36 11.11 10.41
CA ASP A 70 51.12 11.93 9.46
C ASP A 70 50.32 12.18 8.17
N ILE A 71 49.58 11.18 7.69
CA ILE A 71 48.66 11.31 6.55
C ILE A 71 47.52 12.29 6.89
N GLU A 72 46.92 12.18 8.08
CA GLU A 72 45.86 13.08 8.55
C GLU A 72 46.34 14.54 8.65
N LYS A 73 47.56 14.75 9.15
CA LYS A 73 48.21 16.08 9.17
C LYS A 73 48.48 16.62 7.77
N ALA A 74 48.92 15.78 6.84
CA ALA A 74 49.15 16.17 5.45
C ALA A 74 47.85 16.53 4.71
N GLN A 75 46.75 15.80 4.98
CA GLN A 75 45.42 16.12 4.44
C GLN A 75 44.91 17.49 4.94
N ASN A 76 45.14 17.83 6.20
CA ASN A 76 44.72 19.11 6.79
C ASN A 76 45.52 20.34 6.28
N GLN A 77 46.56 20.16 5.46
CA GLN A 77 47.37 21.25 4.91
C GLN A 77 47.00 21.67 3.48
N ILE A 78 45.98 21.05 2.86
CA ILE A 78 45.55 21.38 1.48
C ILE A 78 44.13 22.02 1.50
N PRO A 79 44.01 23.31 1.87
CA PRO A 79 42.71 23.99 2.01
C PRO A 79 41.90 24.04 0.70
N GLU A 80 42.56 24.02 -0.46
CA GLU A 80 41.91 24.11 -1.77
C GLU A 80 41.01 22.91 -2.09
N PHE A 81 41.24 21.75 -1.46
CA PHE A 81 40.42 20.56 -1.64
C PHE A 81 39.23 20.53 -0.68
N ALA A 82 39.36 21.09 0.52
CA ALA A 82 38.30 21.11 1.52
C ALA A 82 37.08 21.92 1.05
N ASP A 83 37.32 23.08 0.43
CA ASP A 83 36.26 23.92 -0.12
C ASP A 83 35.57 23.26 -1.31
N LYS A 84 36.33 22.65 -2.24
CA LYS A 84 35.77 21.89 -3.37
C LYS A 84 34.97 20.68 -2.90
N VAL A 85 35.43 19.95 -1.89
CA VAL A 85 34.71 18.82 -1.30
C VAL A 85 33.41 19.29 -0.64
N LYS A 86 33.44 20.43 0.07
CA LYS A 86 32.24 21.02 0.69
C LYS A 86 31.21 21.44 -0.36
N GLU A 87 31.67 22.02 -1.47
CA GLU A 87 30.81 22.36 -2.62
C GLU A 87 30.19 21.10 -3.24
N LEU A 88 30.98 20.04 -3.43
CA LEU A 88 30.53 18.76 -3.97
C LEU A 88 29.53 18.06 -3.04
N LEU A 89 29.73 18.15 -1.72
CA LEU A 89 28.78 17.66 -0.72
C LEU A 89 27.46 18.44 -0.74
N ASN A 90 27.50 19.75 -0.92
CA ASN A 90 26.30 20.58 -1.09
C ASN A 90 25.55 20.23 -2.38
N VAL A 91 26.26 20.01 -3.48
CA VAL A 91 25.67 19.58 -4.75
C VAL A 91 25.04 18.19 -4.59
N LYS A 92 25.76 17.23 -3.99
CA LYS A 92 25.23 15.89 -3.66
C LYS A 92 23.96 16.00 -2.82
N HIS A 93 23.97 16.82 -1.76
CA HIS A 93 22.81 17.00 -0.90
C HIS A 93 21.59 17.56 -1.66
N LYS A 94 21.80 18.57 -2.52
CA LYS A 94 20.74 19.11 -3.40
C LYS A 94 20.20 18.03 -4.36
N VAL A 95 21.08 17.26 -4.99
CA VAL A 95 20.70 16.15 -5.88
C VAL A 95 19.92 15.08 -5.11
N THR A 96 20.32 14.74 -3.89
CA THR A 96 19.59 13.78 -3.04
C THR A 96 18.21 14.30 -2.66
N ILE A 97 18.07 15.58 -2.29
CA ILE A 97 16.75 16.18 -2.01
C ILE A 97 15.88 16.12 -3.27
N ILE A 98 16.40 16.55 -4.42
CA ILE A 98 15.67 16.53 -5.69
C ILE A 98 15.27 15.09 -6.05
N SER A 99 16.19 14.12 -5.93
CA SER A 99 15.92 12.71 -6.19
C SER A 99 14.85 12.16 -5.24
N ASN A 100 14.90 12.48 -3.95
CA ASN A 100 13.87 12.05 -3.00
C ASN A 100 12.51 12.69 -3.29
N VAL A 101 12.48 13.97 -3.68
CA VAL A 101 11.25 14.65 -4.10
C VAL A 101 10.70 14.03 -5.38
N LEU A 102 11.55 13.70 -6.35
CA LEU A 102 11.16 13.03 -7.59
C LEU A 102 10.66 11.61 -7.33
N SER A 103 11.38 10.82 -6.54
CA SER A 103 10.99 9.46 -6.13
C SER A 103 9.66 9.47 -5.38
N ASN A 104 9.48 10.33 -4.37
CA ASN A 104 8.20 10.47 -3.65
C ASN A 104 7.07 11.00 -4.55
N SER A 105 7.40 11.78 -5.58
CA SER A 105 6.40 12.24 -6.55
C SER A 105 6.06 11.15 -7.54
N GLN A 106 7.02 10.32 -7.96
CA GLN A 106 6.82 9.14 -8.79
C GLN A 106 6.02 8.07 -8.07
N GLU A 107 6.30 7.77 -6.80
CA GLU A 107 5.49 6.85 -5.98
C GLU A 107 4.04 7.32 -5.84
N ARG A 108 3.81 8.65 -5.72
CA ARG A 108 2.46 9.24 -5.74
C ARG A 108 1.81 9.28 -7.11
N LEU A 109 2.56 9.05 -8.18
CA LEU A 109 2.06 8.96 -9.55
C LEU A 109 1.78 7.50 -9.95
N THR A 110 2.36 6.52 -9.25
CA THR A 110 2.21 5.09 -9.58
C THR A 110 0.96 4.44 -9.02
N ASP A 111 0.33 5.03 -8.00
CA ASP A 111 -0.76 4.39 -7.25
C ASP A 111 -2.03 5.27 -7.21
N MET A 112 -3.21 4.66 -7.34
CA MET A 112 -4.51 5.31 -7.17
C MET A 112 -4.98 5.18 -5.73
N GLU A 113 -4.45 6.03 -4.85
CA GLU A 113 -4.82 6.05 -3.44
C GLU A 113 -6.33 6.34 -3.25
N THR A 114 -7.02 5.43 -2.55
CA THR A 114 -8.43 5.59 -2.15
C THR A 114 -8.63 6.89 -1.35
N PRO A 115 -9.49 7.81 -1.81
CA PRO A 115 -9.73 9.07 -1.13
C PRO A 115 -10.33 8.92 0.26
N HIS A 116 -9.98 9.84 1.16
CA HIS A 116 -10.60 9.94 2.48
C HIS A 116 -12.07 10.36 2.37
N THR A 117 -12.95 9.64 3.07
CA THR A 117 -14.40 9.92 3.13
C THR A 117 -14.90 10.24 4.54
N GLU A 118 -14.00 10.41 5.51
CA GLU A 118 -14.32 10.69 6.93
C GLU A 118 -15.08 12.00 7.18
N HIS A 119 -15.09 12.92 6.22
CA HIS A 119 -15.89 14.16 6.28
C HIS A 119 -17.38 13.92 5.96
N LEU A 120 -17.73 12.72 5.47
CA LEU A 120 -19.11 12.28 5.29
C LEU A 120 -19.55 11.55 6.56
N SER A 121 -20.64 12.04 7.13
CA SER A 121 -21.22 11.50 8.37
C SER A 121 -22.27 10.42 8.08
N SER A 122 -22.69 9.67 9.10
CA SER A 122 -23.82 8.73 8.96
C SER A 122 -25.08 9.40 8.41
N ALA A 123 -25.33 10.67 8.76
CA ALA A 123 -26.45 11.44 8.22
C ALA A 123 -26.31 11.77 6.73
N ASP A 124 -25.08 11.83 6.19
CA ASP A 124 -24.87 11.97 4.76
C ASP A 124 -25.22 10.67 4.03
N TYR A 125 -24.83 9.53 4.60
CA TYR A 125 -25.08 8.19 4.03
C TYR A 125 -26.55 7.75 4.10
N GLU A 126 -27.39 8.44 4.88
CA GLU A 126 -28.86 8.31 4.76
C GLU A 126 -29.37 8.77 3.38
N HIS A 127 -28.58 9.53 2.63
CA HIS A 127 -28.99 10.17 1.38
C HIS A 127 -28.04 9.94 0.22
N VAL A 128 -26.83 9.42 0.47
CA VAL A 128 -25.76 9.27 -0.50
C VAL A 128 -25.21 7.86 -0.39
N TYR A 129 -24.90 7.24 -1.53
CA TYR A 129 -24.30 5.92 -1.54
C TYR A 129 -22.93 5.92 -0.85
N GLU A 130 -22.80 5.09 0.18
CA GLU A 130 -21.53 4.85 0.86
C GLU A 130 -20.63 3.96 -0.02
N PRO A 131 -19.34 4.28 -0.20
CA PRO A 131 -18.43 3.42 -0.94
C PRO A 131 -18.44 1.98 -0.41
N ALA A 132 -18.65 1.02 -1.31
CA ALA A 132 -18.63 -0.40 -0.99
C ALA A 132 -17.72 -1.18 -1.97
N GLU A 133 -17.79 -2.51 -1.93
CA GLU A 133 -16.96 -3.41 -2.74
C GLU A 133 -17.02 -3.13 -4.24
N ASP A 134 -18.17 -2.67 -4.72
CA ASP A 134 -18.38 -2.24 -6.11
C ASP A 134 -17.54 -1.02 -6.49
N SER A 135 -17.50 -0.03 -5.60
CA SER A 135 -16.74 1.20 -5.74
C SER A 135 -15.24 0.91 -5.72
N PHE A 136 -14.80 0.04 -4.81
CA PHE A 136 -13.41 -0.39 -4.71
C PHE A 136 -13.00 -1.25 -5.91
N LEU A 137 -13.88 -2.12 -6.43
CA LEU A 137 -13.58 -2.88 -7.63
C LEU A 137 -13.35 -1.98 -8.85
N LEU A 138 -14.13 -0.91 -8.99
CA LEU A 138 -13.93 0.05 -10.08
C LEU A 138 -12.63 0.85 -9.90
N LEU A 139 -12.26 1.21 -8.66
CA LEU A 139 -10.95 1.81 -8.37
C LEU A 139 -9.79 0.89 -8.73
N ASP A 140 -9.84 -0.37 -8.28
CA ASP A 140 -8.80 -1.38 -8.57
C ASP A 140 -8.67 -1.63 -10.07
N ALA A 141 -9.79 -1.60 -10.81
CA ALA A 141 -9.76 -1.71 -12.26
C ALA A 141 -9.09 -0.50 -12.93
N LEU A 142 -9.30 0.72 -12.42
CA LEU A 142 -8.62 1.91 -12.94
C LEU A 142 -7.13 1.89 -12.60
N GLU A 143 -6.77 1.45 -11.39
CA GLU A 143 -5.39 1.30 -10.94
C GLU A 143 -4.63 0.27 -11.78
N ALA A 144 -5.25 -0.89 -12.05
CA ALA A 144 -4.66 -1.92 -12.89
C ALA A 144 -4.46 -1.49 -14.36
N ASP A 145 -5.19 -0.47 -14.82
CA ASP A 145 -5.18 0.01 -16.21
C ASP A 145 -4.41 1.33 -16.38
N LEU A 146 -3.65 1.75 -15.37
CA LEU A 146 -2.92 3.04 -15.38
C LEU A 146 -2.00 3.20 -16.61
N GLU A 147 -1.30 2.15 -17.03
CA GLU A 147 -0.44 2.21 -18.23
C GLU A 147 -1.24 2.53 -19.51
N PHE A 148 -2.44 1.96 -19.63
CA PHE A 148 -3.34 2.25 -20.73
C PHE A 148 -3.88 3.68 -20.61
N LEU A 149 -4.27 4.12 -19.42
CA LEU A 149 -4.77 5.49 -19.19
C LEU A 149 -3.70 6.55 -19.48
N ASP A 150 -2.42 6.26 -19.17
CA ASP A 150 -1.27 7.11 -19.52
C ASP A 150 -1.05 7.18 -21.03
N THR A 151 -1.36 6.11 -21.77
CA THR A 151 -1.33 6.09 -23.23
C THR A 151 -2.53 6.83 -23.83
N LEU A 152 -3.71 6.67 -23.22
CA LEU A 152 -4.95 7.32 -23.64
C LEU A 152 -4.87 8.85 -23.50
N GLN A 153 -4.20 9.34 -22.45
CA GLN A 153 -4.12 10.76 -22.09
C GLN A 153 -5.49 11.48 -22.16
N PRO A 154 -6.51 10.99 -21.42
CA PRO A 154 -7.84 11.57 -21.51
C PRO A 154 -7.80 13.04 -21.07
N ARG A 155 -8.49 13.92 -21.81
CA ARG A 155 -8.56 15.35 -21.49
C ARG A 155 -9.81 15.68 -20.70
N LEU A 156 -10.91 14.97 -20.97
CA LEU A 156 -12.16 15.12 -20.25
C LEU A 156 -12.64 13.76 -19.72
N CYS A 157 -12.64 13.64 -18.39
CA CYS A 157 -13.13 12.48 -17.67
C CYS A 157 -14.49 12.79 -17.05
N LEU A 158 -15.41 11.83 -17.06
CA LEU A 158 -16.73 11.97 -16.46
C LEU A 158 -17.07 10.73 -15.63
N GLU A 159 -17.55 10.94 -14.41
CA GLU A 159 -18.31 9.94 -13.67
C GLU A 159 -19.81 10.26 -13.70
N ILE A 160 -20.62 9.28 -14.07
CA ILE A 160 -22.09 9.33 -13.93
C ILE A 160 -22.48 8.63 -12.65
N GLY A 161 -23.38 9.25 -11.86
CA GLY A 161 -23.84 8.71 -10.58
C GLY A 161 -22.74 8.75 -9.52
N SER A 162 -22.11 9.91 -9.32
CA SER A 162 -20.90 9.99 -8.49
C SER A 162 -21.09 9.65 -7.01
N GLY A 163 -22.31 9.71 -6.47
CA GLY A 163 -22.58 9.32 -5.08
C GLY A 163 -21.72 10.10 -4.09
N SER A 164 -20.88 9.39 -3.33
CA SER A 164 -19.90 9.98 -2.39
C SER A 164 -18.75 10.74 -3.08
N GLY A 165 -18.53 10.49 -4.37
CA GLY A 165 -17.48 11.07 -5.21
C GLY A 165 -16.12 10.39 -5.06
N VAL A 166 -16.04 9.22 -4.43
CA VAL A 166 -14.77 8.54 -4.13
C VAL A 166 -14.01 8.16 -5.40
N ILE A 167 -14.69 7.64 -6.43
CA ILE A 167 -14.04 7.16 -7.67
C ILE A 167 -13.49 8.33 -8.49
N ILE A 168 -14.33 9.32 -8.83
CA ILE A 168 -13.86 10.49 -9.59
C ILE A 168 -12.83 11.31 -8.83
N THR A 169 -12.87 11.34 -7.50
CA THR A 169 -11.85 12.02 -6.69
C THR A 169 -10.50 11.33 -6.80
N ALA A 170 -10.47 9.99 -6.75
CA ALA A 170 -9.24 9.22 -6.94
C ALA A 170 -8.64 9.47 -8.32
N LEU A 171 -9.49 9.38 -9.36
CA LEU A 171 -9.09 9.64 -10.74
C LEU A 171 -8.58 11.07 -10.92
N ALA A 172 -9.27 12.06 -10.34
CA ALA A 172 -8.88 13.46 -10.43
C ALA A 172 -7.54 13.75 -9.74
N LYS A 173 -7.20 13.05 -8.65
CA LYS A 173 -5.86 13.12 -8.05
C LYS A 173 -4.81 12.57 -9.03
N ARG A 174 -5.06 11.39 -9.62
CA ARG A 174 -4.14 10.74 -10.57
C ARG A 174 -3.92 11.56 -11.85
N LEU A 175 -4.95 12.26 -12.31
CA LEU A 175 -4.94 13.02 -13.56
C LEU A 175 -4.87 14.55 -13.37
N ALA A 176 -4.50 15.03 -12.17
CA ALA A 176 -4.63 16.43 -11.77
C ALA A 176 -4.03 17.47 -12.73
N ASN A 177 -3.04 17.06 -13.55
CA ASN A 177 -2.34 17.93 -14.50
C ASN A 177 -2.63 17.62 -15.97
N THR A 178 -3.36 16.55 -16.26
CA THR A 178 -3.56 16.03 -17.63
C THR A 178 -5.02 16.03 -18.06
N ALA A 179 -5.95 15.88 -17.12
CA ALA A 179 -7.37 15.80 -17.40
C ALA A 179 -8.20 16.77 -16.56
N HIS A 180 -9.32 17.22 -17.12
CA HIS A 180 -10.40 17.82 -16.36
C HIS A 180 -11.42 16.73 -16.00
N CYS A 181 -11.72 16.59 -14.71
CA CYS A 181 -12.66 15.60 -14.21
C CYS A 181 -14.00 16.26 -13.89
N LEU A 182 -15.08 15.65 -14.38
CA LEU A 182 -16.46 16.02 -14.12
C LEU A 182 -17.18 14.89 -13.40
N ALA A 183 -18.12 15.25 -12.53
CA ALA A 183 -19.01 14.33 -11.85
C ALA A 183 -20.45 14.77 -12.08
N THR A 184 -21.32 13.80 -12.38
CA THR A 184 -22.75 14.04 -12.51
C THR A 184 -23.53 13.15 -11.56
N ASP A 185 -24.58 13.69 -10.95
CA ASP A 185 -25.53 12.88 -10.19
C ASP A 185 -26.94 13.50 -10.30
N ILE A 186 -27.98 12.67 -10.23
CA ILE A 186 -29.36 13.16 -10.19
C ILE A 186 -29.71 13.73 -8.81
N ASN A 187 -29.06 13.21 -7.78
CA ASN A 187 -29.24 13.57 -6.38
C ASN A 187 -28.37 14.79 -6.02
N PRO A 188 -28.97 15.93 -5.64
CA PRO A 188 -28.20 17.11 -5.25
C PRO A 188 -27.32 16.89 -4.02
N LYS A 189 -27.67 15.95 -3.12
CA LYS A 189 -26.85 15.62 -1.94
C LYS A 189 -25.57 14.87 -2.33
N ALA A 190 -25.65 13.99 -3.33
CA ALA A 190 -24.48 13.31 -3.89
C ALA A 190 -23.54 14.30 -4.59
N CYS A 191 -24.08 15.29 -5.32
CA CYS A 191 -23.26 16.35 -5.90
C CYS A 191 -22.50 17.15 -4.83
N GLU A 192 -23.16 17.48 -3.71
CA GLU A 192 -22.53 18.18 -2.60
C GLU A 192 -21.50 17.31 -1.85
N ALA A 193 -21.81 16.03 -1.63
CA ALA A 193 -20.87 15.06 -1.06
C ALA A 193 -19.61 14.95 -1.93
N THR A 194 -19.78 14.80 -3.24
CA THR A 194 -18.68 14.73 -4.22
C THR A 194 -17.78 15.96 -4.15
N LYS A 195 -18.35 17.18 -4.06
CA LYS A 195 -17.55 18.41 -3.88
C LYS A 195 -16.77 18.42 -2.59
N ARG A 196 -17.40 18.05 -1.47
CA ARG A 196 -16.71 17.95 -0.17
C ARG A 196 -15.60 16.91 -0.19
N THR A 197 -15.82 15.76 -0.85
CA THR A 197 -14.81 14.71 -1.02
C THR A 197 -13.63 15.20 -1.85
N ALA A 198 -13.87 15.90 -2.96
CA ALA A 198 -12.81 16.51 -3.75
C ALA A 198 -11.98 17.51 -2.93
N ILE A 199 -12.65 18.42 -2.21
CA ILE A 199 -11.99 19.43 -1.36
C ILE A 199 -11.16 18.78 -0.26
N ARG A 200 -11.72 17.79 0.45
CA ARG A 200 -11.01 17.08 1.53
C ARG A 200 -9.71 16.44 1.05
N ASN A 201 -9.72 15.94 -0.19
CA ASN A 201 -8.62 15.19 -0.76
C ASN A 201 -7.69 16.04 -1.66
N GLY A 202 -7.91 17.36 -1.73
CA GLY A 202 -7.13 18.26 -2.57
C GLY A 202 -7.28 18.01 -4.08
N ALA A 203 -8.33 17.32 -4.50
CA ALA A 203 -8.60 17.02 -5.90
C ALA A 203 -9.33 18.19 -6.58
N ARG A 204 -9.11 18.35 -7.89
CA ARG A 204 -9.78 19.37 -8.72
C ARG A 204 -10.73 18.68 -9.68
N LEU A 205 -12.03 18.86 -9.45
CA LEU A 205 -13.10 18.38 -10.31
C LEU A 205 -14.35 19.26 -10.13
N ASP A 206 -15.21 19.29 -11.14
CA ASP A 206 -16.52 19.94 -11.04
C ASP A 206 -17.62 18.89 -10.89
N SER A 207 -18.63 19.20 -10.07
CA SER A 207 -19.80 18.34 -9.88
C SER A 207 -21.08 19.09 -10.26
N LEU A 208 -21.88 18.48 -11.12
CA LEU A 208 -23.14 19.03 -11.61
C LEU A 208 -24.31 18.08 -11.38
N ARG A 209 -25.49 18.66 -11.12
CA ARG A 209 -26.72 17.88 -11.09
C ARG A 209 -27.20 17.63 -12.52
N CYS A 210 -27.29 16.37 -12.92
CA CYS A 210 -27.67 15.99 -14.28
C CYS A 210 -28.42 14.65 -14.27
N ASN A 211 -29.38 14.49 -15.18
CA ASN A 211 -29.91 13.18 -15.48
C ASN A 211 -29.06 12.54 -16.59
N LEU A 212 -28.27 11.52 -16.25
CA LEU A 212 -27.33 10.85 -17.14
C LEU A 212 -26.52 11.86 -17.97
N THR A 213 -26.74 11.89 -19.27
CA THR A 213 -25.97 12.66 -20.25
C THR A 213 -26.67 13.95 -20.70
N SER A 214 -27.83 14.28 -20.13
CA SER A 214 -28.73 15.34 -20.64
C SER A 214 -28.11 16.73 -20.77
N ALA A 215 -27.05 17.03 -20.01
CA ALA A 215 -26.31 18.30 -20.05
C ALA A 215 -24.96 18.22 -20.79
N LEU A 216 -24.64 17.07 -21.40
CA LEU A 216 -23.33 16.83 -22.01
C LEU A 216 -23.31 17.24 -23.48
N ARG A 217 -22.16 17.74 -23.93
CA ARG A 217 -21.91 17.94 -25.35
C ARG A 217 -21.63 16.59 -26.01
N ARG A 218 -21.94 16.50 -27.30
CA ARG A 218 -21.65 15.30 -28.09
C ARG A 218 -20.14 15.09 -28.25
N ARG A 219 -19.73 13.83 -28.24
CA ARG A 219 -18.40 13.31 -28.60
C ARG A 219 -17.24 14.02 -27.91
N CYS A 220 -17.38 14.27 -26.62
CA CYS A 220 -16.38 15.03 -25.85
C CYS A 220 -15.77 14.27 -24.67
N ILE A 221 -16.35 13.13 -24.27
CA ILE A 221 -15.87 12.39 -23.10
C ILE A 221 -14.81 11.38 -23.53
N ASP A 222 -13.59 11.53 -23.01
CA ASP A 222 -12.46 10.64 -23.32
C ASP A 222 -12.42 9.43 -22.37
N LEU A 223 -12.83 9.63 -21.12
CA LEU A 223 -12.95 8.58 -20.13
C LEU A 223 -14.28 8.72 -19.38
N LEU A 224 -15.15 7.74 -19.54
CA LEU A 224 -16.44 7.66 -18.88
C LEU A 224 -16.40 6.56 -17.83
N LEU A 225 -16.82 6.89 -16.61
CA LEU A 225 -16.99 5.95 -15.51
C LEU A 225 -18.47 5.87 -15.18
N PHE A 226 -18.97 4.66 -14.99
CA PHE A 226 -20.32 4.47 -14.51
C PHE A 226 -20.43 3.27 -13.57
N ASN A 227 -20.77 3.56 -12.32
CA ASN A 227 -21.31 2.61 -11.38
C ASN A 227 -22.85 2.81 -11.32
N PRO A 228 -23.63 2.10 -12.14
CA PRO A 228 -25.07 2.31 -12.25
C PRO A 228 -25.83 1.78 -11.03
N PRO A 229 -27.11 2.16 -10.84
CA PRO A 229 -28.01 1.34 -10.03
C PRO A 229 -28.23 0.00 -10.74
N TYR A 230 -27.57 -1.06 -10.27
CA TYR A 230 -27.46 -2.34 -10.96
C TYR A 230 -28.28 -3.48 -10.32
N VAL A 231 -28.91 -3.26 -9.16
CA VAL A 231 -29.63 -4.31 -8.44
C VAL A 231 -30.95 -4.59 -9.16
N VAL A 232 -31.27 -5.87 -9.36
CA VAL A 232 -32.54 -6.28 -9.97
C VAL A 232 -33.69 -5.85 -9.04
N THR A 233 -34.64 -5.11 -9.58
CA THR A 233 -35.79 -4.63 -8.81
C THR A 233 -37.03 -4.68 -9.68
N SER A 234 -38.12 -5.23 -9.16
CA SER A 234 -39.41 -5.25 -9.86
C SER A 234 -40.04 -3.85 -9.91
N ASP A 235 -40.91 -3.61 -10.89
CA ASP A 235 -41.67 -2.36 -10.96
C ASP A 235 -42.62 -2.19 -9.77
N GLU A 236 -43.12 -3.29 -9.21
CA GLU A 236 -43.94 -3.30 -8.00
C GLU A 236 -43.13 -2.89 -6.77
N GLU A 237 -41.89 -3.37 -6.61
CA GLU A 237 -40.99 -2.96 -5.51
C GLU A 237 -40.63 -1.48 -5.63
N LEU A 238 -40.30 -1.01 -6.85
CA LEU A 238 -40.03 0.41 -7.12
C LEU A 238 -41.24 1.29 -6.78
N GLN A 239 -42.44 0.89 -7.20
CA GLN A 239 -43.68 1.60 -6.88
C GLN A 239 -43.98 1.54 -5.39
N THR A 240 -43.84 0.39 -4.74
CA THR A 240 -44.07 0.23 -3.30
C THR A 240 -43.13 1.14 -2.50
N GLN A 241 -41.86 1.20 -2.87
CA GLN A 241 -40.88 2.08 -2.22
C GLN A 241 -41.16 3.57 -2.51
N GLN A 242 -41.75 3.92 -3.65
CA GLN A 242 -42.24 5.28 -3.93
C GLN A 242 -43.53 5.64 -3.16
N LEU A 243 -44.39 4.64 -2.90
CA LEU A 243 -45.70 4.77 -2.24
C LEU A 243 -45.62 4.72 -0.72
N THR A 244 -44.57 4.13 -0.14
CA THR A 244 -44.34 4.26 1.31
C THR A 244 -44.21 5.75 1.67
N GLU A 245 -44.82 6.21 2.77
CA GLU A 245 -44.70 7.58 3.31
C GLU A 245 -43.29 7.91 3.83
N LYS A 246 -42.27 7.23 3.28
CA LYS A 246 -40.87 7.51 3.58
C LYS A 246 -40.52 8.91 3.07
N PRO A 247 -39.78 9.69 3.87
CA PRO A 247 -39.38 11.03 3.48
C PRO A 247 -38.65 11.00 2.13
N ALA A 248 -38.76 12.07 1.34
CA ALA A 248 -38.17 12.16 -0.01
C ALA A 248 -36.66 11.80 -0.05
N THR A 249 -36.01 11.91 1.10
CA THR A 249 -34.64 11.53 1.39
C THR A 249 -34.36 10.02 1.24
N GLU A 250 -35.16 9.15 1.86
CA GLU A 250 -34.99 7.69 1.74
C GLU A 250 -35.33 7.20 0.32
N ARG A 251 -36.28 7.87 -0.34
CA ARG A 251 -36.63 7.57 -1.75
C ARG A 251 -35.47 7.82 -2.71
N ASN A 252 -34.63 8.83 -2.45
CA ASN A 252 -33.49 9.13 -3.31
C ASN A 252 -32.38 8.08 -3.23
N LEU A 253 -32.19 7.44 -2.07
CA LEU A 253 -31.19 6.38 -1.89
C LEU A 253 -31.61 5.09 -2.61
N VAL A 254 -32.91 4.80 -2.73
CA VAL A 254 -33.41 3.67 -3.52
C VAL A 254 -32.92 3.73 -4.96
N PHE A 255 -32.92 4.93 -5.55
CA PHE A 255 -32.47 5.12 -6.94
C PHE A 255 -30.96 4.96 -7.13
N SER A 256 -30.16 4.87 -6.05
CA SER A 256 -28.72 4.60 -6.18
C SER A 256 -28.43 3.13 -6.47
N TRP A 257 -29.36 2.22 -6.19
CA TRP A 257 -29.16 0.78 -6.41
C TRP A 257 -30.23 0.12 -7.29
N ALA A 258 -31.47 0.63 -7.33
CA ALA A 258 -32.58 -0.02 -8.03
C ALA A 258 -32.49 0.11 -9.57
N GLY A 259 -32.06 -0.96 -10.24
CA GLY A 259 -31.80 -1.02 -11.68
C GLY A 259 -32.95 -1.53 -12.54
N GLY A 260 -34.09 -1.90 -11.94
CA GLY A 260 -35.25 -2.43 -12.67
C GLY A 260 -35.09 -3.89 -13.12
N THR A 261 -35.82 -4.29 -14.16
CA THR A 261 -35.70 -5.63 -14.77
C THR A 261 -34.27 -5.91 -15.20
N ASP A 262 -33.74 -7.07 -14.82
CA ASP A 262 -32.33 -7.46 -14.99
C ASP A 262 -31.32 -6.43 -14.41
N GLY A 263 -31.75 -5.43 -13.64
CA GLY A 263 -30.87 -4.41 -13.06
C GLY A 263 -30.20 -3.50 -14.09
N ARG A 264 -30.75 -3.37 -15.30
CA ARG A 264 -30.08 -2.74 -16.45
C ARG A 264 -30.81 -1.53 -17.05
N ARG A 265 -31.95 -1.11 -16.49
CA ARG A 265 -32.78 -0.02 -17.06
C ARG A 265 -31.97 1.26 -17.32
N VAL A 266 -31.21 1.70 -16.33
CA VAL A 266 -30.42 2.93 -16.43
C VAL A 266 -29.19 2.73 -17.33
N THR A 267 -28.56 1.55 -17.23
CA THR A 267 -27.46 1.14 -18.09
C THR A 267 -27.85 1.17 -19.56
N ASP A 268 -28.97 0.54 -19.93
CA ASP A 268 -29.43 0.46 -21.32
C ASP A 268 -29.67 1.84 -21.93
N ILE A 269 -30.27 2.78 -21.17
CA ILE A 269 -30.48 4.16 -21.61
C ILE A 269 -29.13 4.85 -21.92
N LEU A 270 -28.11 4.65 -21.07
CA LEU A 270 -26.79 5.20 -21.33
C LEU A 270 -26.15 4.56 -22.57
N LEU A 271 -26.26 3.23 -22.71
CA LEU A 271 -25.64 2.50 -23.82
C LEU A 271 -26.23 2.92 -25.18
N GLU A 272 -27.52 3.24 -25.26
CA GLU A 272 -28.13 3.82 -26.46
C GLU A 272 -27.53 5.18 -26.87
N GLN A 273 -27.00 5.94 -25.91
CA GLN A 273 -26.44 7.27 -26.10
C GLN A 273 -24.91 7.27 -26.20
N LEU A 274 -24.28 6.09 -26.07
CA LEU A 274 -22.83 5.97 -25.90
C LEU A 274 -22.05 6.51 -27.11
N ASP A 275 -22.52 6.26 -28.33
CA ASP A 275 -21.91 6.81 -29.56
C ASP A 275 -21.91 8.33 -29.60
N ASP A 276 -22.95 8.95 -29.05
CA ASP A 276 -23.14 10.39 -29.08
C ASP A 276 -22.28 11.11 -28.03
N ILE A 277 -21.89 10.45 -26.94
CA ILE A 277 -21.16 11.10 -25.83
C ILE A 277 -19.65 10.86 -25.86
N LEU A 278 -19.20 9.64 -26.19
CA LEU A 278 -17.78 9.31 -26.18
C LEU A 278 -17.06 9.98 -27.34
N SER A 279 -15.89 10.53 -27.05
CA SER A 279 -14.97 11.03 -28.07
C SER A 279 -14.53 9.91 -29.02
N PRO A 280 -13.86 10.21 -30.14
CA PRO A 280 -13.37 9.18 -31.06
C PRO A 280 -12.41 8.16 -30.42
N SER A 281 -11.67 8.56 -29.38
CA SER A 281 -10.80 7.70 -28.58
C SER A 281 -11.41 7.34 -27.22
N GLY A 282 -12.69 7.65 -27.01
CA GLY A 282 -13.35 7.54 -25.71
C GLY A 282 -13.46 6.10 -25.21
N VAL A 283 -13.29 5.94 -23.90
CA VAL A 283 -13.37 4.65 -23.19
C VAL A 283 -14.42 4.74 -22.08
N LEU A 284 -15.20 3.69 -21.89
CA LEU A 284 -16.12 3.53 -20.77
C LEU A 284 -15.65 2.39 -19.86
N TYR A 285 -15.63 2.63 -18.55
CA TYR A 285 -15.60 1.59 -17.51
C TYR A 285 -16.97 1.52 -16.86
N LEU A 286 -17.62 0.37 -16.98
CA LEU A 286 -18.99 0.13 -16.52
C LEU A 286 -19.00 -1.02 -15.52
N LEU A 287 -19.49 -0.76 -14.30
CA LEU A 287 -19.71 -1.82 -13.33
C LEU A 287 -21.04 -2.54 -13.61
N LEU A 288 -21.04 -3.87 -13.48
CA LEU A 288 -22.18 -4.75 -13.68
C LEU A 288 -22.17 -5.89 -12.66
N LEU A 289 -23.34 -6.32 -12.22
CA LEU A 289 -23.56 -7.64 -11.63
C LEU A 289 -23.70 -8.72 -12.70
N HIS A 290 -23.50 -9.98 -12.28
CA HIS A 290 -23.77 -11.15 -13.12
C HIS A 290 -25.20 -11.17 -13.66
N GLU A 291 -26.16 -10.81 -12.81
CA GLU A 291 -27.59 -10.72 -13.10
C GLU A 291 -27.90 -9.68 -14.19
N ASN A 292 -27.02 -8.70 -14.43
CA ASN A 292 -27.17 -7.73 -15.51
C ASN A 292 -26.84 -8.30 -16.89
N LYS A 293 -26.51 -9.60 -16.97
CA LYS A 293 -26.24 -10.34 -18.21
C LYS A 293 -25.15 -9.63 -19.05
N PRO A 294 -23.92 -9.49 -18.53
CA PRO A 294 -22.84 -8.76 -19.23
C PRO A 294 -22.54 -9.30 -20.63
N GLY A 295 -22.80 -10.59 -20.89
CA GLY A 295 -22.69 -11.17 -22.24
C GLY A 295 -23.65 -10.54 -23.25
N GLU A 296 -24.90 -10.27 -22.85
CA GLU A 296 -25.88 -9.60 -23.72
C GLU A 296 -25.48 -8.14 -23.99
N ILE A 297 -24.98 -7.44 -22.97
CA ILE A 297 -24.48 -6.06 -23.09
C ILE A 297 -23.30 -5.99 -24.06
N ILE A 298 -22.37 -6.95 -24.01
CA ILE A 298 -21.23 -7.02 -24.94
C ILE A 298 -21.73 -7.22 -26.39
N GLU A 299 -22.70 -8.10 -26.62
CA GLU A 299 -23.26 -8.30 -27.96
C GLU A 299 -24.03 -7.07 -28.47
N GLN A 300 -24.74 -6.36 -27.59
CA GLN A 300 -25.39 -5.08 -27.93
C GLN A 300 -24.36 -4.03 -28.34
N LEU A 301 -23.30 -3.85 -27.55
CA LEU A 301 -22.23 -2.90 -27.82
C LEU A 301 -21.49 -3.23 -29.12
N ARG A 302 -21.27 -4.52 -29.41
CA ARG A 302 -20.66 -4.95 -30.69
C ARG A 302 -21.47 -4.49 -31.90
N ARG A 303 -22.80 -4.56 -31.84
CA ARG A 303 -23.69 -4.06 -32.92
C ARG A 303 -23.63 -2.54 -33.10
N GLN A 304 -23.17 -1.82 -32.08
CA GLN A 304 -22.97 -0.37 -32.10
C GLN A 304 -21.51 0.03 -32.42
N ASN A 305 -20.70 -0.89 -32.95
CA ASN A 305 -19.28 -0.68 -33.26
C ASN A 305 -18.38 -0.40 -32.05
N PHE A 306 -18.72 -0.97 -30.89
CA PHE A 306 -17.85 -0.97 -29.71
C PHE A 306 -17.27 -2.36 -29.44
N GLU A 307 -16.00 -2.39 -29.07
CA GLU A 307 -15.33 -3.52 -28.45
C GLU A 307 -15.52 -3.43 -26.93
N ALA A 308 -16.10 -4.46 -26.33
CA ALA A 308 -16.33 -4.54 -24.89
C ALA A 308 -15.71 -5.82 -24.33
N VAL A 309 -14.92 -5.68 -23.25
CA VAL A 309 -14.25 -6.79 -22.57
C VAL A 309 -14.53 -6.75 -21.08
N LYS A 310 -14.71 -7.92 -20.47
CA LYS A 310 -14.75 -8.05 -19.00
C LYS A 310 -13.33 -7.85 -18.49
N TYR A 311 -13.03 -6.64 -18.08
CA TYR A 311 -11.68 -6.22 -17.72
C TYR A 311 -11.26 -6.74 -16.35
N MET A 312 -12.17 -6.67 -15.38
CA MET A 312 -11.95 -7.19 -14.03
C MET A 312 -13.24 -7.81 -13.50
N GLU A 313 -13.13 -8.78 -12.59
CA GLU A 313 -14.26 -9.37 -11.88
C GLU A 313 -13.91 -9.63 -10.42
N ARG A 314 -14.93 -9.61 -9.55
CA ARG A 314 -14.81 -9.99 -8.14
C ARG A 314 -16.03 -10.80 -7.72
N ARG A 315 -15.77 -11.89 -7.00
CA ARG A 315 -16.80 -12.69 -6.35
C ARG A 315 -16.79 -12.42 -4.86
N ILE A 316 -17.93 -11.97 -4.36
CA ILE A 316 -18.20 -11.84 -2.93
C ILE A 316 -19.40 -12.74 -2.58
N PRO A 317 -19.62 -13.07 -1.31
CA PRO A 317 -20.77 -13.90 -0.93
C PRO A 317 -22.10 -13.29 -1.40
N GLY A 318 -22.75 -13.94 -2.37
CA GLY A 318 -24.03 -13.50 -2.91
C GLY A 318 -23.97 -12.60 -4.13
N GLU A 319 -22.80 -12.09 -4.52
CA GLU A 319 -22.66 -11.20 -5.69
C GLU A 319 -21.43 -11.53 -6.53
N HIS A 320 -21.56 -11.41 -7.86
CA HIS A 320 -20.44 -11.52 -8.80
C HIS A 320 -20.41 -10.26 -9.66
N LEU A 321 -19.47 -9.38 -9.33
CA LEU A 321 -19.27 -8.07 -9.93
C LEU A 321 -18.29 -8.16 -11.11
N TYR A 322 -18.50 -7.32 -12.11
CA TYR A 322 -17.69 -7.17 -13.31
C TYR A 322 -17.44 -5.69 -13.59
N ILE A 323 -16.23 -5.38 -14.04
CA ILE A 323 -15.91 -4.13 -14.72
C ILE A 323 -15.80 -4.42 -16.21
N LEU A 324 -16.71 -3.85 -16.99
CA LEU A 324 -16.66 -3.90 -18.44
C LEU A 324 -15.90 -2.68 -18.96
N LYS A 325 -14.80 -2.91 -19.68
CA LYS A 325 -14.08 -1.87 -20.41
C LYS A 325 -14.57 -1.86 -21.86
N VAL A 326 -15.05 -0.70 -22.30
CA VAL A 326 -15.67 -0.50 -23.60
C VAL A 326 -14.93 0.58 -24.37
N LYS A 327 -14.55 0.31 -25.61
CA LYS A 327 -13.87 1.24 -26.52
C LYS A 327 -14.43 1.08 -27.93
N ARG A 328 -14.28 2.09 -28.77
CA ARG A 328 -14.64 1.96 -30.19
C ARG A 328 -13.71 0.97 -30.88
N PHE A 329 -14.19 0.24 -31.89
CA PHE A 329 -13.28 -0.50 -32.77
C PHE A 329 -12.31 0.49 -33.42
N ALA A 330 -11.04 0.10 -33.50
CA ALA A 330 -10.08 0.82 -34.32
C ALA A 330 -10.55 0.72 -35.78
N ASN A 331 -10.80 1.88 -36.40
CA ASN A 331 -11.09 1.95 -37.84
C ASN A 331 -9.87 1.62 -38.69
#